data_AF-A0A438CK61-F1
#
_entry.id   AF-A0A438CK61-F1
#
_cell.length_a   1.000
_cell.length_b   1.000
_cell.length_c   1.000
_cell.angle_alpha   90.00
_cell.angle_beta   90.00
_cell.angle_gamma   90.00
#
_symmetry.space_group_name_H-M   'P 1'
#
loop_
_entity.id
_entity.type
_entity.pdbx_description
1 polymer ?
#
loop_
_entity_poly.entity_id
_entity_poly.type
_entity_poly.pdbx_seq_one_letter_code
_entity_poly.pdbx_strand_id
1 'polypeptide(L)'
;MSSSSIGSSVFKTLRLKNPKLFSLETCSDLTHLKIIHAYMIRTHIICDVFAASRLIAFCVDPSSGTSLIDYASRIFSQIQNPNLFIFNAMIRGHSGSKNPDQAFHFYVQSQRQGLLPDNLTFPFLVKSCTKLHCISMGSQAHGHIIKHGFEKDVYVQNSLVHMYATFGDTEAATLIFQRMYYVDVVSWTSMIRGFNKCGDVESARKLFDQMPEKNLVTWSTMISGYAQNNHFDKAVELFKVLQSQGVRANETVMVSVISSCAHLGALELGERAHDYVVKNGMTLNLILGTALVDMYARCGSIDKAVWVFEDLPERDTLSWTALIAGLAMHGYSERSLKYFATMVEAGLTPRDITFTAVLSACSHGGLVERGFQIFESMKRDHRVEPRLEHYGCMVDLLGRAGKLEEAERFVLKMPVKPNAPVWGALLGACRIHKNAEIGERVGKILIQLLPQHSGYYVLLSNIYANAKEWEKVTEMRQMMKAKGLKKPPGHSLIELDGRVHKAAGYRGNTADALFDIDEEEKESALHRHSEKLAIAFGMMRSEAGTPIRIVKNLRVCEDCHTATKLISKVFGRELIVRDRNRFHHFRQVSLSQPPAHSSPMPYNEGKQAIDQQHIVET
;
A
#
# COMPACT_ATOMS: atom_id res chain seq x y z
N MET A 1 -17.04 -4.92 40.08
CA MET A 1 -16.58 -4.61 41.45
C MET A 1 -15.34 -5.48 41.69
N SER A 2 -14.10 -5.00 41.54
CA SER A 2 -13.32 -4.41 42.64
C SER A 2 -11.97 -3.82 42.14
N SER A 3 -11.96 -2.91 41.16
CA SER A 3 -10.75 -2.16 40.78
C SER A 3 -10.45 -0.97 41.72
N SER A 4 -11.36 -0.63 42.63
CA SER A 4 -11.23 0.51 43.55
C SER A 4 -10.55 0.17 44.89
N SER A 5 -10.34 -1.11 45.23
CA SER A 5 -9.73 -1.49 46.52
C SER A 5 -8.19 -1.49 46.49
N ILE A 6 -7.57 -1.77 45.32
CA ILE A 6 -6.10 -1.83 45.18
C ILE A 6 -5.48 -0.43 45.27
N GLY A 7 -6.11 0.58 44.65
CA GLY A 7 -5.68 1.97 44.75
C GLY A 7 -5.68 2.48 46.20
N SER A 8 -6.77 2.22 46.95
CA SER A 8 -6.92 2.60 48.36
C SER A 8 -5.81 2.06 49.28
N SER A 9 -5.38 0.81 49.07
CA SER A 9 -4.29 0.19 49.82
C SER A 9 -2.93 0.86 49.55
N VAL A 10 -2.60 1.07 48.26
CA VAL A 10 -1.36 1.72 47.82
C VAL A 10 -1.29 3.17 48.29
N PHE A 11 -2.40 3.92 48.24
CA PHE A 11 -2.50 5.27 48.80
C PHE A 11 -2.22 5.32 50.30
N LYS A 12 -2.73 4.34 51.05
CA LYS A 12 -2.46 4.22 52.49
C LYS A 12 -0.97 3.93 52.74
N THR A 13 -0.37 3.01 52.00
CA THR A 13 1.04 2.62 52.17
C THR A 13 2.01 3.75 51.78
N LEU A 14 1.75 4.47 50.68
CA LEU A 14 2.53 5.64 50.26
C LEU A 14 2.47 6.75 51.31
N ARG A 15 1.26 7.05 51.82
CA ARG A 15 1.04 8.06 52.86
C ARG A 15 1.68 7.67 54.20
N LEU A 16 1.70 6.38 54.55
CA LEU A 16 2.30 5.87 55.77
C LEU A 16 3.84 5.89 55.74
N LYS A 17 4.47 5.66 54.59
CA LYS A 17 5.94 5.67 54.45
C LYS A 17 6.53 7.07 54.20
N ASN A 18 5.95 7.86 53.29
CA ASN A 18 6.36 9.27 53.12
C ASN A 18 5.30 10.10 52.36
N PRO A 19 4.72 11.15 52.98
CA PRO A 19 3.68 11.99 52.34
C PRO A 19 4.09 12.61 51.00
N LYS A 20 5.39 12.85 50.75
CA LYS A 20 5.90 13.44 49.51
C LYS A 20 6.07 12.45 48.35
N LEU A 21 5.98 11.13 48.58
CA LEU A 21 5.92 10.16 47.48
C LEU A 21 4.62 10.27 46.69
N PHE A 22 3.58 10.90 47.25
CA PHE A 22 2.35 11.27 46.55
C PHE A 22 2.61 12.22 45.37
N SER A 23 3.65 13.06 45.45
CA SER A 23 4.03 13.99 44.38
C SER A 23 4.50 13.30 43.10
N LEU A 24 4.85 12.00 43.13
CA LEU A 24 5.18 11.23 41.92
C LEU A 24 3.95 10.99 41.04
N GLU A 25 2.75 10.92 41.61
CA GLU A 25 1.52 10.66 40.85
C GLU A 25 0.88 11.93 40.29
N THR A 26 1.25 13.11 40.79
CA THR A 26 0.88 14.42 40.22
C THR A 26 1.96 15.00 39.31
N CYS A 27 3.04 14.25 39.08
CA CYS A 27 4.16 14.68 38.24
C CYS A 27 3.77 14.64 36.75
N SER A 28 3.80 15.80 36.09
CA SER A 28 3.42 15.94 34.68
C SER A 28 4.59 16.25 33.75
N ASP A 29 5.77 16.59 34.28
CA ASP A 29 6.95 16.96 33.49
C ASP A 29 8.28 16.44 34.08
N LEU A 30 9.33 16.43 33.24
CA LEU A 30 10.68 15.97 33.61
C LEU A 30 11.35 16.85 34.69
N THR A 31 10.98 18.12 34.78
CA THR A 31 11.59 19.06 35.72
C THR A 31 11.11 18.77 37.14
N HIS A 32 9.81 18.57 37.33
CA HIS A 32 9.20 18.10 38.56
C HIS A 32 9.74 16.73 38.98
N LEU A 33 9.94 15.81 38.03
CA LEU A 33 10.53 14.50 38.33
C LEU A 33 11.96 14.61 38.88
N LYS A 34 12.80 15.47 38.28
CA LYS A 34 14.17 15.73 38.76
C LYS A 34 14.18 16.37 40.15
N ILE A 35 13.23 17.26 40.45
CA ILE A 35 13.08 17.88 41.78
C ILE A 35 12.72 16.81 42.81
N ILE A 36 11.78 15.92 42.49
CA ILE A 36 11.38 14.80 43.35
C ILE A 36 12.56 13.85 43.58
N HIS A 37 13.30 13.49 42.53
CA HIS A 37 14.48 12.64 42.66
C HIS A 37 15.58 13.31 43.51
N ALA A 38 15.87 14.59 43.30
CA ALA A 38 16.83 15.34 44.12
C ALA A 38 16.42 15.40 45.60
N TYR A 39 15.11 15.56 45.87
CA TYR A 39 14.58 15.46 47.23
C TYR A 39 14.81 14.07 47.82
N MET A 40 14.50 13.00 47.07
CA MET A 40 14.68 11.61 47.51
C MET A 40 16.15 11.27 47.81
N ILE A 41 17.10 11.84 47.05
CA ILE A 41 18.54 11.75 47.33
C ILE A 41 18.87 12.47 48.64
N ARG A 42 18.46 13.74 48.78
CA ARG A 42 18.78 14.57 49.96
C ARG A 42 18.22 13.98 51.26
N THR A 43 17.09 13.29 51.20
CA THR A 43 16.45 12.68 52.37
C THR A 43 16.74 11.19 52.53
N HIS A 44 17.64 10.62 51.72
CA HIS A 44 17.97 9.19 51.70
C HIS A 44 16.79 8.22 51.46
N ILE A 45 15.66 8.72 50.97
CA ILE A 45 14.46 7.91 50.67
C ILE A 45 14.72 7.03 49.43
N ILE A 46 15.61 7.46 48.54
CA ILE A 46 15.99 6.69 47.34
C ILE A 46 16.58 5.31 47.68
N CYS A 47 17.08 5.11 48.90
CA CYS A 47 17.55 3.82 49.39
C CYS A 47 16.41 2.84 49.73
N ASP A 48 15.17 3.32 49.91
CA ASP A 48 13.99 2.46 50.06
C ASP A 48 13.64 1.87 48.69
N VAL A 49 13.79 0.55 48.56
CA VAL A 49 13.56 -0.19 47.30
C VAL A 49 12.16 0.07 46.74
N PHE A 50 11.15 0.26 47.60
CA PHE A 50 9.79 0.58 47.18
C PHE A 50 9.66 1.98 46.58
N ALA A 51 10.33 2.98 47.15
CA ALA A 51 10.28 4.35 46.64
C ALA A 51 11.04 4.47 45.31
N ALA A 52 12.22 3.84 45.21
CA ALA A 52 13.00 3.79 43.98
C ALA A 52 12.28 3.07 42.84
N SER A 53 11.52 2.01 43.16
CA SER A 53 10.77 1.24 42.16
C SER A 53 9.64 2.03 41.50
N ARG A 54 8.96 2.90 42.27
CA ARG A 54 7.92 3.79 41.73
C ARG A 54 8.51 4.89 40.84
N LEU A 55 9.65 5.46 41.24
CA LEU A 55 10.36 6.44 40.43
C LEU A 55 10.78 5.85 39.07
N ILE A 56 11.36 4.64 39.07
CA ILE A 56 11.74 3.93 37.84
C ILE A 56 10.50 3.60 37.00
N ALA A 57 9.43 3.07 37.61
CA ALA A 57 8.19 2.74 36.91
C ALA A 57 7.59 3.95 36.20
N PHE A 58 7.62 5.14 36.82
CA PHE A 58 7.19 6.39 36.20
C PHE A 58 8.07 6.79 35.00
N CYS A 59 9.40 6.66 35.13
CA CYS A 59 10.33 7.00 34.05
C CYS A 59 10.14 6.16 32.78
N VAL A 60 9.70 4.91 32.95
CA VAL A 60 9.47 3.95 31.84
C VAL A 60 8.01 3.90 31.39
N ASP A 61 7.10 4.62 32.05
CA ASP A 61 5.68 4.62 31.71
C ASP A 61 5.44 5.35 30.38
N PRO A 62 4.84 4.69 29.36
CA PRO A 62 4.51 5.36 28.11
C PRO A 62 3.46 6.48 28.26
N SER A 63 2.63 6.44 29.30
CA SER A 63 1.53 7.38 29.53
C SER A 63 1.99 8.77 29.99
N SER A 64 3.23 8.91 30.45
CA SER A 64 3.82 10.19 30.88
C SER A 64 4.32 11.07 29.71
N GLY A 65 4.06 10.68 28.45
CA GLY A 65 4.39 11.45 27.24
C GLY A 65 5.88 11.53 26.90
N THR A 66 6.78 11.21 27.84
CA THR A 66 8.24 11.26 27.66
C THR A 66 8.88 10.01 28.25
N SER A 67 9.34 9.08 27.40
CA SER A 67 10.05 7.88 27.86
C SER A 67 11.48 8.23 28.29
N LEU A 68 11.78 8.15 29.58
CA LEU A 68 13.05 8.58 30.20
C LEU A 68 13.96 7.40 30.51
N ILE A 69 14.05 6.45 29.59
CA ILE A 69 14.70 5.15 29.83
C ILE A 69 16.17 5.32 30.25
N ASP A 70 16.93 6.21 29.61
CA ASP A 70 18.33 6.46 29.98
C ASP A 70 18.48 7.03 31.40
N TYR A 71 17.50 7.84 31.82
CA TYR A 71 17.46 8.36 33.19
C TYR A 71 17.11 7.26 34.18
N ALA A 72 16.14 6.40 33.85
CA ALA A 72 15.79 5.22 34.65
C ALA A 72 16.99 4.28 34.84
N SER A 73 17.78 4.04 33.79
CA SER A 73 19.01 3.22 33.85
C SER A 73 20.06 3.81 34.80
N ARG A 74 20.21 5.14 34.85
CA ARG A 74 21.12 5.81 35.80
C ARG A 74 20.65 5.73 37.24
N ILE A 75 19.33 5.77 37.47
CA ILE A 75 18.75 5.56 38.80
C ILE A 75 18.96 4.10 39.22
N PHE A 76 18.69 3.17 38.32
CA PHE A 76 18.85 1.73 38.56
C PHE A 76 20.27 1.37 39.02
N SER A 77 21.31 1.95 38.39
CA SER A 77 22.71 1.68 38.76
C SER A 77 23.10 2.12 40.17
N GLN A 78 22.29 2.96 40.83
CA GLN A 78 22.52 3.44 42.19
C GLN A 78 21.83 2.57 43.25
N ILE A 79 21.00 1.60 42.84
CA ILE A 79 20.25 0.73 43.75
C ILE A 79 21.08 -0.50 44.09
N GLN A 80 21.44 -0.69 45.36
CA GLN A 80 22.28 -1.81 45.79
C GLN A 80 21.57 -3.17 45.75
N ASN A 81 20.24 -3.21 45.95
CA ASN A 81 19.45 -4.45 45.96
C ASN A 81 18.11 -4.27 45.23
N PRO A 82 18.10 -4.24 43.88
CA PRO A 82 16.86 -4.11 43.12
C PRO A 82 15.99 -5.37 43.25
N ASN A 83 14.68 -5.19 43.45
CA ASN A 83 13.73 -6.30 43.46
C ASN A 83 13.18 -6.61 42.06
N LEU A 84 12.41 -7.70 41.91
CA LEU A 84 11.84 -8.12 40.63
C LEU A 84 10.97 -7.02 39.98
N PHE A 85 10.25 -6.22 40.77
CA PHE A 85 9.42 -5.14 40.23
C PHE A 85 10.26 -4.08 39.49
N ILE A 86 11.42 -3.70 40.04
CA ILE A 86 12.34 -2.77 39.38
C ILE A 86 12.87 -3.37 38.07
N PHE A 87 13.27 -4.64 38.09
CA PHE A 87 13.71 -5.32 36.86
C PHE A 87 12.60 -5.40 35.82
N ASN A 88 11.38 -5.78 36.21
CA ASN A 88 10.22 -5.81 35.31
C ASN A 88 9.91 -4.43 34.72
N ALA A 89 10.08 -3.35 35.48
CA ALA A 89 9.95 -1.99 34.96
C ALA A 89 11.03 -1.69 33.91
N MET A 90 12.29 -2.04 34.15
CA MET A 90 13.38 -1.87 33.18
C MET A 90 13.16 -2.72 31.91
N ILE A 91 12.79 -4.00 32.06
CA ILE A 91 12.48 -4.92 30.95
C ILE A 91 11.32 -4.35 30.11
N ARG A 92 10.25 -3.90 30.76
CA ARG A 92 9.10 -3.25 30.10
C ARG A 92 9.52 -2.00 29.33
N GLY A 93 10.27 -1.10 29.97
CA GLY A 93 10.75 0.14 29.35
C GLY A 93 11.59 -0.13 28.11
N HIS A 94 12.56 -1.05 28.20
CA HIS A 94 13.44 -1.38 27.09
C HIS A 94 12.74 -2.14 25.96
N SER A 95 11.72 -2.96 26.24
CA SER A 95 11.03 -3.76 25.21
C SER A 95 10.42 -2.96 24.06
N GLY A 96 9.98 -1.73 24.34
CA GLY A 96 9.43 -0.79 23.37
C GLY A 96 10.44 0.23 22.85
N SER A 97 11.67 0.24 23.36
CA SER A 97 12.68 1.28 23.14
C SER A 97 13.47 1.09 21.84
N LYS A 98 14.42 2.00 21.55
CA LYS A 98 15.36 1.84 20.43
C LYS A 98 16.33 0.66 20.62
N ASN A 99 16.55 0.22 21.87
CA ASN A 99 17.48 -0.85 22.24
C ASN A 99 16.72 -1.97 23.00
N PRO A 100 15.95 -2.83 22.30
CA PRO A 100 15.15 -3.88 22.93
C PRO A 100 15.99 -5.03 23.49
N ASP A 101 17.23 -5.19 23.01
CA ASP A 101 18.22 -6.15 23.51
C ASP A 101 18.50 -5.97 25.01
N GLN A 102 18.45 -4.73 25.51
CA GLN A 102 18.68 -4.42 26.91
C GLN A 102 17.64 -5.06 27.84
N ALA A 103 16.44 -5.36 27.36
CA ALA A 103 15.45 -6.10 28.13
C ALA A 103 15.96 -7.50 28.53
N PHE A 104 16.70 -8.17 27.63
CA PHE A 104 17.33 -9.45 27.94
C PHE A 104 18.52 -9.30 28.91
N HIS A 105 19.27 -8.20 28.80
CA HIS A 105 20.35 -7.91 29.75
C HIS A 105 19.83 -7.81 31.19
N PHE A 106 18.77 -7.03 31.42
CA PHE A 106 18.14 -6.90 32.74
C PHE A 106 17.52 -8.21 33.23
N TYR A 107 16.94 -9.01 32.33
CA TYR A 107 16.44 -10.35 32.69
C TYR A 107 17.55 -11.30 33.13
N VAL A 108 18.65 -11.39 32.39
CA VAL A 108 19.79 -12.23 32.79
C VAL A 108 20.39 -11.73 34.12
N GLN A 109 20.44 -10.42 34.32
CA GLN A 109 20.89 -9.83 35.59
C GLN A 109 19.96 -10.20 36.76
N SER A 110 18.63 -10.18 36.58
CA SER A 110 17.70 -10.59 37.64
C SER A 110 17.83 -12.06 38.00
N GLN A 111 18.01 -12.93 36.99
CA GLN A 111 18.26 -14.36 37.19
C GLN A 111 19.56 -14.63 37.96
N ARG A 112 20.64 -13.90 37.65
CA ARG A 112 21.92 -14.01 38.38
C ARG A 112 21.81 -13.60 39.84
N GLN A 113 20.86 -12.72 40.18
CA GLN A 113 20.54 -12.33 41.56
C GLN A 113 19.57 -13.31 42.26
N GLY A 114 19.22 -14.43 41.61
CA GLY A 114 18.33 -15.44 42.18
C GLY A 114 16.84 -15.04 42.21
N LEU A 115 16.44 -13.99 41.48
CA LEU A 115 15.05 -13.57 41.40
C LEU A 115 14.30 -14.44 40.38
N LEU A 116 13.16 -15.00 40.78
CA LEU A 116 12.31 -15.80 39.90
C LEU A 116 11.47 -14.89 38.99
N PRO A 117 11.35 -15.17 37.68
CA PRO A 117 10.46 -14.43 36.78
C PRO A 117 8.99 -14.60 37.16
N ASP A 118 8.17 -13.62 36.79
CA ASP A 118 6.72 -13.69 36.92
C ASP A 118 6.02 -13.59 35.55
N ASN A 119 4.68 -13.61 35.56
CA ASN A 119 3.87 -13.46 34.36
C ASN A 119 3.95 -12.07 33.72
N LEU A 120 4.56 -11.09 34.39
CA LEU A 120 4.83 -9.76 33.83
C LEU A 120 6.20 -9.69 33.14
N THR A 121 7.15 -10.57 33.48
CA THR A 121 8.48 -10.59 32.86
C THR A 121 8.42 -11.03 31.38
N PHE A 122 7.77 -12.16 31.11
CA PHE A 122 7.84 -12.83 29.81
C PHE A 122 7.18 -12.08 28.64
N PRO A 123 5.99 -11.46 28.78
CA PRO A 123 5.37 -10.70 27.69
C PRO A 123 6.28 -9.63 27.10
N PHE A 124 7.07 -8.94 27.93
CA PHE A 124 7.98 -7.89 27.48
C PHE A 124 9.27 -8.43 26.86
N LEU A 125 9.77 -9.59 27.30
CA LEU A 125 10.87 -10.28 26.62
C LEU A 125 10.46 -10.75 25.22
N VAL A 126 9.28 -11.38 25.13
CA VAL A 126 8.68 -11.80 23.86
C VAL A 126 8.45 -10.59 22.94
N LYS A 127 7.93 -9.48 23.46
CA LYS A 127 7.82 -8.21 22.72
C LYS A 127 9.18 -7.71 22.21
N SER A 128 10.23 -7.82 23.01
CA SER A 128 11.59 -7.44 22.59
C SER A 128 12.07 -8.29 21.41
N CYS A 129 11.79 -9.61 21.42
CA CYS A 129 12.07 -10.49 20.29
C CYS A 129 11.34 -10.07 19.01
N THR A 130 10.06 -9.71 19.11
CA THR A 130 9.29 -9.23 17.94
C THR A 130 9.90 -7.97 17.33
N LYS A 131 10.38 -7.04 18.17
CA LYS A 131 11.01 -5.81 17.71
C LYS A 131 12.38 -6.04 17.09
N LEU A 132 13.17 -6.95 17.66
CA LEU A 132 14.47 -7.38 17.12
C LEU A 132 14.36 -8.28 15.89
N HIS A 133 13.16 -8.80 15.57
CA HIS A 133 12.94 -9.78 14.51
C HIS A 133 13.83 -11.04 14.64
N CYS A 134 14.10 -11.47 15.87
CA CYS A 134 15.02 -12.58 16.16
C CYS A 134 14.27 -13.82 16.64
N ILE A 135 14.06 -14.78 15.73
CA ILE A 135 13.33 -16.03 15.99
C ILE A 135 14.04 -16.89 17.04
N SER A 136 15.38 -16.98 17.00
CA SER A 136 16.15 -17.79 17.95
C SER A 136 15.99 -17.31 19.39
N MET A 137 16.06 -15.99 19.62
CA MET A 137 15.77 -15.40 20.93
C MET A 137 14.32 -15.63 21.35
N GLY A 138 13.37 -15.55 20.42
CA GLY A 138 11.97 -15.89 20.65
C GLY A 138 11.76 -17.32 21.15
N SER A 139 12.37 -18.29 20.47
CA SER A 139 12.30 -19.70 20.86
C SER A 139 12.95 -19.98 22.22
N GLN A 140 14.08 -19.31 22.53
CA GLN A 140 14.70 -19.41 23.86
C GLN A 140 13.78 -18.83 24.95
N ALA A 141 13.18 -17.66 24.70
CA ALA A 141 12.22 -17.06 25.63
C ALA A 141 11.00 -17.99 25.86
N HIS A 142 10.48 -18.62 24.80
CA HIS A 142 9.42 -19.62 24.91
C HIS A 142 9.84 -20.85 25.72
N GLY A 143 11.06 -21.36 25.53
CA GLY A 143 11.60 -22.44 26.37
C GLY A 143 11.68 -22.04 27.85
N HIS A 144 12.07 -20.81 28.16
CA HIS A 144 12.08 -20.30 29.53
C HIS A 144 10.67 -20.13 30.12
N ILE A 145 9.67 -19.75 29.33
CA ILE A 145 8.27 -19.68 29.74
C ILE A 145 7.79 -21.05 30.23
N ILE A 146 8.06 -22.11 29.46
CA ILE A 146 7.69 -23.48 29.81
C ILE A 146 8.46 -23.92 31.06
N LYS A 147 9.77 -23.66 31.11
CA LYS A 147 10.63 -24.02 32.26
C LYS A 147 10.12 -23.46 33.59
N HIS A 148 9.54 -22.26 33.59
CA HIS A 148 9.05 -21.59 34.79
C HIS A 148 7.54 -21.78 35.02
N GLY A 149 6.85 -22.58 34.22
CA GLY A 149 5.44 -22.94 34.43
C GLY A 149 4.42 -21.89 33.98
N PHE A 150 4.78 -21.02 33.04
CA PHE A 150 3.90 -19.96 32.52
C PHE A 150 3.27 -20.30 31.17
N GLU A 151 3.36 -21.56 30.71
CA GLU A 151 2.82 -22.01 29.41
C GLU A 151 1.30 -21.98 29.34
N LYS A 152 0.60 -21.88 30.47
CA LYS A 152 -0.86 -21.77 30.58
C LYS A 152 -1.35 -20.36 30.92
N ASP A 153 -0.45 -19.40 31.14
CA ASP A 153 -0.83 -18.00 31.40
C ASP A 153 -1.33 -17.33 30.11
N VAL A 154 -2.56 -16.79 30.14
CA VAL A 154 -3.22 -16.23 28.95
C VAL A 154 -2.47 -15.03 28.38
N TYR A 155 -1.89 -14.17 29.22
CA TYR A 155 -1.13 -13.00 28.75
C TYR A 155 0.18 -13.41 28.08
N VAL A 156 0.84 -14.43 28.61
CA VAL A 156 2.05 -15.02 28.02
C VAL A 156 1.72 -15.73 26.71
N GLN A 157 0.66 -16.54 26.67
CA GLN A 157 0.19 -17.21 25.45
C GLN A 157 -0.18 -16.20 24.34
N ASN A 158 -0.90 -15.12 24.67
CA ASN A 158 -1.19 -14.02 23.74
C ASN A 158 0.07 -13.41 23.14
N SER A 159 1.08 -13.18 23.99
CA SER A 159 2.37 -12.62 23.57
C SER A 159 3.11 -13.57 22.64
N LEU A 160 3.11 -14.88 22.94
CA LEU A 160 3.73 -15.92 22.11
C LEU A 160 3.03 -16.07 20.76
N VAL A 161 1.69 -16.11 20.75
CA VAL A 161 0.88 -16.14 19.52
C VAL A 161 1.24 -14.94 18.65
N HIS A 162 1.26 -13.73 19.21
CA HIS A 162 1.65 -12.53 18.49
C HIS A 162 3.08 -12.62 17.93
N MET A 163 4.02 -13.18 18.70
CA MET A 163 5.41 -13.32 18.28
C MET A 163 5.57 -14.27 17.10
N TYR A 164 5.08 -15.50 17.21
CA TYR A 164 5.19 -16.49 16.14
C TYR A 164 4.44 -16.02 14.87
N ALA A 165 3.26 -15.44 15.03
CA ALA A 165 2.53 -14.79 13.96
C ALA A 165 3.34 -13.67 13.28
N THR A 166 4.05 -12.85 14.06
CA THR A 166 4.88 -11.75 13.53
C THR A 166 6.10 -12.28 12.77
N PHE A 167 6.67 -13.41 13.20
CA PHE A 167 7.77 -14.10 12.54
C PHE A 167 7.35 -14.91 11.30
N GLY A 168 6.05 -15.05 11.06
CA GLY A 168 5.51 -15.81 9.93
C GLY A 168 5.39 -17.31 10.19
N ASP A 169 5.69 -17.77 11.41
CA ASP A 169 5.49 -19.16 11.84
C ASP A 169 4.03 -19.34 12.30
N THR A 170 3.14 -19.41 11.32
CA THR A 170 1.70 -19.57 11.57
C THR A 170 1.37 -20.94 12.16
N GLU A 171 2.20 -21.95 11.95
CA GLU A 171 2.00 -23.29 12.50
C GLU A 171 2.22 -23.29 14.02
N ALA A 172 3.35 -22.77 14.50
CA ALA A 172 3.60 -22.63 15.92
C ALA A 172 2.56 -21.72 16.60
N ALA A 173 2.20 -20.60 15.97
CA ALA A 173 1.16 -19.71 16.47
C ALA A 173 -0.20 -20.42 16.61
N THR A 174 -0.58 -21.21 15.60
CA THR A 174 -1.83 -21.99 15.60
C THR A 174 -1.84 -23.06 16.69
N LEU A 175 -0.72 -23.75 16.89
CA LEU A 175 -0.59 -24.77 17.93
C LEU A 175 -0.77 -24.17 19.33
N ILE A 176 -0.19 -23.00 19.59
CA ILE A 176 -0.36 -22.30 20.88
C ILE A 176 -1.82 -21.86 21.02
N PHE A 177 -2.38 -21.24 19.98
CA PHE A 177 -3.77 -20.76 19.97
C PHE A 177 -4.79 -21.87 20.28
N GLN A 178 -4.63 -23.05 19.66
CA GLN A 178 -5.50 -24.21 19.91
C GLN A 178 -5.37 -24.80 21.32
N ARG A 179 -4.26 -24.56 22.00
CA ARG A 179 -4.01 -25.03 23.38
C ARG A 179 -4.42 -24.01 24.45
N MET A 180 -4.86 -22.82 24.06
CA MET A 180 -5.35 -21.81 25.00
C MET A 180 -6.68 -22.28 25.61
N TYR A 181 -6.77 -22.25 26.94
CA TYR A 181 -8.02 -22.61 27.64
C TYR A 181 -9.12 -21.58 27.41
N TYR A 182 -8.74 -20.30 27.31
CA TYR A 182 -9.62 -19.18 27.03
C TYR A 182 -8.99 -18.32 25.95
N VAL A 183 -9.73 -18.09 24.87
CA VAL A 183 -9.29 -17.31 23.72
C VAL A 183 -10.01 -15.97 23.74
N ASP A 184 -9.29 -14.92 24.10
CA ASP A 184 -9.85 -13.57 24.15
C ASP A 184 -9.79 -12.88 22.78
N VAL A 185 -10.40 -11.70 22.69
CA VAL A 185 -10.42 -10.89 21.46
C VAL A 185 -9.01 -10.56 20.95
N VAL A 186 -8.02 -10.43 21.84
CA VAL A 186 -6.63 -10.13 21.49
C VAL A 186 -5.96 -11.35 20.88
N SER A 187 -6.18 -12.55 21.42
CA SER A 187 -5.70 -13.83 20.87
C SER A 187 -6.21 -14.01 19.43
N TRP A 188 -7.53 -13.89 19.23
CA TRP A 188 -8.17 -14.01 17.91
C TRP A 188 -7.60 -12.99 16.93
N THR A 189 -7.56 -11.72 17.32
CA THR A 189 -7.08 -10.63 16.45
C THR A 189 -5.60 -10.82 16.09
N SER A 190 -4.77 -11.32 17.00
CA SER A 190 -3.36 -11.60 16.75
C SER A 190 -3.15 -12.71 15.73
N MET A 191 -3.93 -13.80 15.81
CA MET A 191 -3.90 -14.87 14.81
C MET A 191 -4.35 -14.38 13.42
N ILE A 192 -5.47 -13.65 13.35
CA ILE A 192 -5.99 -13.09 12.10
C ILE A 192 -4.93 -12.19 11.45
N ARG A 193 -4.27 -11.33 12.24
CA ARG A 193 -3.17 -10.47 11.75
C ARG A 193 -1.99 -11.29 11.22
N GLY A 194 -1.62 -12.37 11.91
CA GLY A 194 -0.56 -13.29 11.48
C GLY A 194 -0.83 -13.89 10.11
N PHE A 195 -2.01 -14.49 9.94
CA PHE A 195 -2.43 -15.08 8.67
C PHE A 195 -2.48 -14.04 7.54
N ASN A 196 -3.02 -12.84 7.81
CA ASN A 196 -3.02 -11.75 6.84
C ASN A 196 -1.60 -11.33 6.41
N LYS A 197 -0.64 -11.31 7.34
CA LYS A 197 0.76 -10.96 7.05
C LYS A 197 1.46 -12.02 6.17
N CYS A 198 1.09 -13.28 6.33
CA CYS A 198 1.60 -14.39 5.50
C CYS A 198 0.88 -14.53 4.15
N GLY A 199 -0.15 -13.73 3.90
CA GLY A 199 -0.95 -13.81 2.68
C GLY A 199 -2.03 -14.89 2.67
N ASP A 200 -2.17 -15.68 3.74
CA ASP A 200 -3.25 -16.66 3.89
C ASP A 200 -4.51 -15.98 4.47
N VAL A 201 -5.12 -15.15 3.63
CA VAL A 201 -6.31 -14.38 4.00
C VAL A 201 -7.55 -15.27 4.20
N GLU A 202 -7.55 -16.48 3.62
CA GLU A 202 -8.65 -17.42 3.78
C GLU A 202 -8.73 -17.98 5.19
N SER A 203 -7.59 -18.43 5.74
CA SER A 203 -7.51 -18.84 7.15
C SER A 203 -7.81 -17.68 8.09
N ALA A 204 -7.30 -16.48 7.78
CA ALA A 204 -7.65 -15.27 8.54
C ALA A 204 -9.17 -15.02 8.57
N ARG A 205 -9.84 -15.18 7.41
CA ARG A 205 -11.30 -15.00 7.33
C ARG A 205 -12.07 -16.08 8.10
N LYS A 206 -11.65 -17.34 8.02
CA LYS A 206 -12.28 -18.43 8.78
C LYS A 206 -12.23 -18.16 10.29
N LEU A 207 -11.07 -17.73 10.80
CA LEU A 207 -10.94 -17.37 12.21
C LEU A 207 -11.78 -16.14 12.57
N PHE A 208 -11.81 -15.14 11.69
CA PHE A 208 -12.68 -13.97 11.87
C PHE A 208 -14.15 -14.41 12.01
N ASP A 209 -14.67 -15.24 11.11
CA ASP A 209 -16.07 -15.68 11.16
C ASP A 209 -16.39 -16.49 12.43
N GLN A 210 -15.49 -17.39 12.84
CA GLN A 210 -15.63 -18.21 14.05
C GLN A 210 -15.59 -17.42 15.37
N MET A 211 -15.03 -16.21 15.35
CA MET A 211 -14.84 -15.39 16.56
C MET A 211 -16.19 -15.02 17.21
N PRO A 212 -16.44 -15.36 18.49
CA PRO A 212 -17.73 -15.13 19.15
C PRO A 212 -18.10 -13.64 19.28
N GLU A 213 -17.14 -12.82 19.71
CA GLU A 213 -17.32 -11.38 19.87
C GLU A 213 -16.31 -10.64 19.00
N LYS A 214 -16.76 -9.63 18.24
CA LYS A 214 -15.91 -8.84 17.35
C LYS A 214 -15.98 -7.38 17.73
N ASN A 215 -14.82 -6.77 17.97
CA ASN A 215 -14.75 -5.32 18.18
C ASN A 215 -14.20 -4.61 16.92
N LEU A 216 -14.20 -3.28 16.92
CA LEU A 216 -13.70 -2.48 15.80
C LEU A 216 -12.26 -2.81 15.39
N VAL A 217 -11.41 -3.21 16.34
CA VAL A 217 -10.01 -3.58 16.04
C VAL A 217 -9.96 -4.86 15.22
N THR A 218 -10.77 -5.86 15.53
CA THR A 218 -10.87 -7.11 14.75
C THR A 218 -11.39 -6.83 13.34
N TRP A 219 -12.46 -6.03 13.23
CA TRP A 219 -13.00 -5.59 11.94
C TRP A 219 -11.97 -4.85 11.09
N SER A 220 -11.27 -3.87 11.68
CA SER A 220 -10.20 -3.12 11.02
C SER A 220 -9.07 -4.05 10.56
N THR A 221 -8.67 -5.01 11.39
CA THR A 221 -7.62 -5.97 11.05
C THR A 221 -7.99 -6.82 9.83
N MET A 222 -9.25 -7.25 9.72
CA MET A 222 -9.70 -8.04 8.58
C MET A 222 -9.86 -7.20 7.30
N ILE A 223 -10.47 -6.02 7.37
CA ILE A 223 -10.66 -5.12 6.22
C ILE A 223 -9.30 -4.66 5.66
N SER A 224 -8.40 -4.19 6.52
CA SER A 224 -7.04 -3.82 6.09
C SER A 224 -6.26 -5.02 5.58
N GLY A 225 -6.45 -6.21 6.16
CA GLY A 225 -5.85 -7.45 5.69
C GLY A 225 -6.26 -7.83 4.27
N TYR A 226 -7.55 -7.67 3.93
CA TYR A 226 -8.02 -7.86 2.55
C TYR A 226 -7.37 -6.86 1.58
N ALA A 227 -7.34 -5.57 1.94
CA ALA A 227 -6.75 -4.52 1.10
C ALA A 227 -5.24 -4.76 0.85
N GLN A 228 -4.48 -5.11 1.90
CA GLN A 228 -3.03 -5.39 1.81
C GLN A 228 -2.71 -6.61 0.94
N ASN A 229 -3.63 -7.56 0.85
CA ASN A 229 -3.49 -8.76 0.06
C ASN A 229 -4.24 -8.70 -1.29
N ASN A 230 -4.50 -7.49 -1.81
CA ASN A 230 -5.12 -7.24 -3.11
C ASN A 230 -6.55 -7.80 -3.29
N HIS A 231 -7.26 -8.08 -2.20
CA HIS A 231 -8.66 -8.52 -2.19
C HIS A 231 -9.59 -7.32 -1.95
N PHE A 232 -9.48 -6.31 -2.81
CA PHE A 232 -10.15 -5.01 -2.64
C PHE A 232 -11.68 -5.12 -2.64
N ASP A 233 -12.24 -6.02 -3.45
CA ASP A 233 -13.67 -6.32 -3.51
C ASP A 233 -14.19 -6.83 -2.17
N LYS A 234 -13.51 -7.80 -1.56
CA LYS A 234 -13.86 -8.35 -0.25
C LYS A 234 -13.70 -7.32 0.87
N ALA A 235 -12.74 -6.41 0.77
CA ALA A 235 -12.57 -5.32 1.74
C ALA A 235 -13.80 -4.39 1.77
N VAL A 236 -14.29 -3.99 0.59
CA VAL A 236 -15.48 -3.14 0.47
C VAL A 236 -16.76 -3.88 0.84
N GLU A 237 -16.87 -5.17 0.51
CA GLU A 237 -18.00 -6.01 0.95
C GLU A 237 -18.04 -6.13 2.47
N LEU A 238 -16.91 -6.43 3.12
CA LEU A 238 -16.84 -6.55 4.57
C LEU A 238 -17.15 -5.23 5.28
N PHE A 239 -16.82 -4.09 4.68
CA PHE A 239 -17.23 -2.77 5.18
C PHE A 239 -18.76 -2.59 5.17
N LYS A 240 -19.46 -3.07 4.13
CA LYS A 240 -20.94 -3.06 4.12
C LYS A 240 -21.53 -3.90 5.25
N VAL A 241 -20.91 -5.06 5.55
CA VAL A 241 -21.31 -5.90 6.68
C VAL A 241 -21.03 -5.21 8.02
N LEU A 242 -19.87 -4.56 8.15
CA LEU A 242 -19.54 -3.76 9.34
C LEU A 242 -20.60 -2.69 9.62
N GLN A 243 -21.06 -2.00 8.57
CA GLN A 243 -22.13 -1.00 8.67
C GLN A 243 -23.48 -1.62 9.05
N SER A 244 -23.85 -2.77 8.49
CA SER A 244 -25.13 -3.43 8.82
C SER A 244 -25.17 -3.98 10.25
N GLN A 245 -24.00 -4.26 10.83
CA GLN A 245 -23.85 -4.63 12.24
C GLN A 245 -23.86 -3.42 13.19
N GLY A 246 -24.05 -2.20 12.69
CA GLY A 246 -24.09 -0.98 13.49
C GLY A 246 -22.74 -0.58 14.08
N VAL A 247 -21.63 -1.18 13.64
CA VAL A 247 -20.29 -0.83 14.10
C VAL A 247 -19.83 0.42 13.35
N ARG A 248 -19.42 1.46 14.07
CA ARG A 248 -18.87 2.68 13.44
C ARG A 248 -17.42 2.45 13.03
N ALA A 249 -17.12 2.65 11.75
CA ALA A 249 -15.76 2.55 11.24
C ALA A 249 -14.89 3.69 11.79
N ASN A 250 -13.59 3.44 11.93
CA ASN A 250 -12.59 4.47 12.21
C ASN A 250 -11.83 4.86 10.93
N GLU A 251 -10.92 5.82 11.06
CA GLU A 251 -10.09 6.31 9.96
C GLU A 251 -9.30 5.18 9.27
N THR A 252 -8.72 4.25 10.03
CA THR A 252 -7.95 3.11 9.49
C THR A 252 -8.79 2.23 8.56
N VAL A 253 -10.03 1.93 8.96
CA VAL A 253 -10.99 1.21 8.11
C VAL A 253 -11.28 2.02 6.86
N MET A 254 -11.58 3.31 7.00
CA MET A 254 -11.93 4.16 5.86
C MET A 254 -10.80 4.30 4.85
N VAL A 255 -9.56 4.49 5.29
CA VAL A 255 -8.38 4.51 4.40
C VAL A 255 -8.28 3.20 3.61
N SER A 256 -8.50 2.06 4.26
CA SER A 256 -8.46 0.74 3.60
C SER A 256 -9.57 0.58 2.56
N VAL A 257 -10.78 1.05 2.87
CA VAL A 257 -11.95 1.01 1.98
C VAL A 257 -11.77 1.96 0.80
N ILE A 258 -11.36 3.20 1.03
CA ILE A 258 -11.13 4.22 0.00
C ILE A 258 -10.04 3.78 -0.97
N SER A 259 -8.92 3.26 -0.46
CA SER A 259 -7.86 2.67 -1.29
C SER A 259 -8.37 1.47 -2.10
N SER A 260 -9.21 0.62 -1.50
CA SER A 260 -9.84 -0.50 -2.21
C SER A 260 -10.73 -0.02 -3.37
N CYS A 261 -11.55 1.01 -3.16
CA CYS A 261 -12.34 1.64 -4.22
C CYS A 261 -11.45 2.20 -5.34
N ALA A 262 -10.32 2.84 -4.99
CA ALA A 262 -9.34 3.36 -5.94
C ALA A 262 -8.79 2.26 -6.86
N HIS A 263 -8.40 1.12 -6.27
CA HIS A 263 -7.87 -0.02 -7.03
C HIS A 263 -8.92 -0.66 -7.95
N LEU A 264 -10.17 -0.76 -7.49
CA LEU A 264 -11.30 -1.26 -8.27
C LEU A 264 -11.78 -0.27 -9.35
N GLY A 265 -11.42 1.01 -9.22
CA GLY A 265 -11.99 2.11 -10.02
C GLY A 265 -13.50 2.29 -9.78
N ALA A 266 -13.95 1.99 -8.56
CA ALA A 266 -15.35 2.03 -8.16
C ALA A 266 -15.67 3.43 -7.61
N LEU A 267 -16.11 4.32 -8.49
CA LEU A 267 -16.38 5.72 -8.17
C LEU A 267 -17.59 5.87 -7.25
N GLU A 268 -18.69 5.17 -7.51
CA GLU A 268 -19.91 5.28 -6.70
C GLU A 268 -19.66 4.80 -5.27
N LEU A 269 -18.98 3.66 -5.13
CA LEU A 269 -18.55 3.15 -3.82
C LEU A 269 -17.55 4.08 -3.13
N GLY A 270 -16.64 4.70 -3.88
CA GLY A 270 -15.71 5.71 -3.38
C GLY A 270 -16.42 6.96 -2.85
N GLU A 271 -17.42 7.46 -3.57
CA GLU A 271 -18.25 8.59 -3.15
C GLU A 271 -19.07 8.28 -1.90
N ARG A 272 -19.68 7.09 -1.84
CA ARG A 272 -20.37 6.64 -0.63
C ARG A 272 -19.45 6.51 0.58
N ALA A 273 -18.20 6.09 0.37
CA ALA A 273 -17.19 6.05 1.42
C ALA A 273 -16.79 7.46 1.87
N HIS A 274 -16.66 8.41 0.94
CA HIS A 274 -16.39 9.81 1.26
C HIS A 274 -17.58 10.45 2.01
N ASP A 275 -18.81 10.23 1.56
CA ASP A 275 -20.02 10.67 2.28
C ASP A 275 -20.07 10.12 3.70
N TYR A 276 -19.66 8.87 3.90
CA TYR A 276 -19.59 8.27 5.23
C TYR A 276 -18.58 9.01 6.13
N VAL A 277 -17.40 9.37 5.61
CA VAL A 277 -16.39 10.17 6.33
C VAL A 277 -16.98 11.49 6.80
N VAL A 278 -17.65 12.22 5.90
CA VAL A 278 -18.25 13.52 6.19
C VAL A 278 -19.41 13.40 7.19
N LYS A 279 -20.36 12.49 6.94
CA LYS A 279 -21.54 12.28 7.81
C LYS A 279 -21.19 11.85 9.22
N ASN A 280 -20.08 11.13 9.39
CA ASN A 280 -19.59 10.71 10.69
C ASN A 280 -18.62 11.72 11.30
N GLY A 281 -18.49 12.94 10.78
CA GLY A 281 -17.63 13.97 11.34
C GLY A 281 -16.18 13.52 11.52
N MET A 282 -15.70 12.63 10.64
CA MET A 282 -14.32 12.18 10.68
C MET A 282 -13.42 13.32 10.21
N THR A 283 -12.37 13.60 10.96
CA THR A 283 -11.41 14.63 10.58
C THR A 283 -10.70 14.22 9.30
N LEU A 284 -10.78 15.06 8.27
CA LEU A 284 -10.04 14.89 7.03
C LEU A 284 -8.56 15.24 7.28
N ASN A 285 -7.87 14.34 7.98
CA ASN A 285 -6.43 14.45 8.17
C ASN A 285 -5.70 14.14 6.86
N LEU A 286 -4.42 14.46 6.84
CA LEU A 286 -3.57 14.31 5.65
C LEU A 286 -3.56 12.89 5.06
N ILE A 287 -3.65 11.85 5.91
CA ILE A 287 -3.66 10.45 5.48
C ILE A 287 -4.96 10.14 4.72
N LEU A 288 -6.11 10.47 5.33
CA LEU A 288 -7.42 10.22 4.73
C LEU A 288 -7.66 11.10 3.50
N GLY A 289 -7.24 12.37 3.56
CA GLY A 289 -7.26 13.31 2.45
C GLY A 289 -6.46 12.84 1.25
N THR A 290 -5.21 12.41 1.47
CA THR A 290 -4.36 11.85 0.40
C THR A 290 -4.98 10.60 -0.22
N ALA A 291 -5.58 9.72 0.60
CA ALA A 291 -6.27 8.53 0.11
C ALA A 291 -7.49 8.88 -0.76
N LEU A 292 -8.25 9.93 -0.42
CA LEU A 292 -9.38 10.40 -1.21
C LEU A 292 -8.94 11.03 -2.54
N VAL A 293 -7.85 11.79 -2.55
CA VAL A 293 -7.25 12.34 -3.78
C VAL A 293 -6.86 11.20 -4.73
N ASP A 294 -6.12 10.19 -4.24
CA ASP A 294 -5.73 9.02 -5.04
C ASP A 294 -6.97 8.24 -5.52
N MET A 295 -7.98 8.08 -4.67
CA MET A 295 -9.23 7.39 -5.02
C MET A 295 -9.96 8.09 -6.16
N TYR A 296 -10.25 9.38 -6.04
CA TYR A 296 -10.95 10.11 -7.10
C TYR A 296 -10.16 10.12 -8.40
N ALA A 297 -8.84 10.28 -8.34
CA ALA A 297 -7.98 10.20 -9.51
C ALA A 297 -8.05 8.82 -10.18
N ARG A 298 -7.90 7.72 -9.43
CA ARG A 298 -7.93 6.35 -9.98
C ARG A 298 -9.32 5.86 -10.39
N CYS A 299 -10.38 6.49 -9.90
CA CYS A 299 -11.77 6.25 -10.30
C CYS A 299 -12.19 7.10 -11.52
N GLY A 300 -11.31 7.94 -12.05
CA GLY A 300 -11.53 8.69 -13.28
C GLY A 300 -12.20 10.05 -13.09
N SER A 301 -12.30 10.53 -11.85
CA SER A 301 -12.92 11.82 -11.49
C SER A 301 -11.86 12.80 -11.00
N ILE A 302 -10.96 13.20 -11.90
CA ILE A 302 -9.80 14.06 -11.58
C ILE A 302 -10.20 15.40 -10.96
N ASP A 303 -11.32 15.98 -11.35
CA ASP A 303 -11.74 17.30 -10.86
C ASP A 303 -12.17 17.23 -9.39
N LYS A 304 -12.81 16.13 -8.98
CA LYS A 304 -13.07 15.86 -7.54
C LYS A 304 -11.77 15.62 -6.78
N ALA A 305 -10.77 14.98 -7.39
CA ALA A 305 -9.46 14.79 -6.76
C ALA A 305 -8.76 16.15 -6.50
N VAL A 306 -8.82 17.06 -7.47
CA VAL A 306 -8.31 18.44 -7.34
C VAL A 306 -9.07 19.18 -6.25
N TRP A 307 -10.41 19.10 -6.24
CA TRP A 307 -11.24 19.74 -5.23
C TRP A 307 -10.90 19.27 -3.81
N VAL A 308 -10.81 17.95 -3.58
CA VAL A 308 -10.42 17.41 -2.26
C VAL A 308 -9.02 17.90 -1.88
N PHE A 309 -8.09 17.93 -2.82
CA PHE A 309 -6.73 18.41 -2.58
C PHE A 309 -6.68 19.91 -2.21
N GLU A 310 -7.49 20.73 -2.87
CA GLU A 310 -7.62 22.16 -2.62
C GLU A 310 -8.36 22.48 -1.31
N ASP A 311 -9.16 21.54 -0.80
CA ASP A 311 -9.82 21.65 0.50
C ASP A 311 -8.93 21.18 1.69
N LEU A 312 -7.81 20.50 1.43
CA LEU A 312 -6.92 20.04 2.50
C LEU A 312 -6.35 21.22 3.32
N PRO A 313 -6.45 21.18 4.67
CA PRO A 313 -5.94 22.25 5.52
C PRO A 313 -4.41 22.36 5.46
N GLU A 314 -3.74 21.21 5.35
CA GLU A 314 -2.29 21.11 5.16
C GLU A 314 -2.00 20.12 4.04
N ARG A 315 -0.91 20.38 3.29
CA ARG A 315 -0.49 19.55 2.15
C ARG A 315 0.97 19.17 2.32
N ASP A 316 1.23 17.88 2.38
CA ASP A 316 2.57 17.33 2.40
C ASP A 316 2.99 16.82 1.03
N THR A 317 4.26 16.42 0.92
CA THR A 317 4.82 15.80 -0.29
C THR A 317 4.00 14.60 -0.80
N LEU A 318 3.32 13.81 0.06
CA LEU A 318 2.49 12.68 -0.41
C LEU A 318 1.23 13.16 -1.13
N SER A 319 0.48 14.10 -0.55
CA SER A 319 -0.75 14.65 -1.13
C SER A 319 -0.49 15.29 -2.50
N TRP A 320 0.58 16.09 -2.63
CA TRP A 320 1.00 16.65 -3.92
C TRP A 320 1.36 15.57 -4.93
N THR A 321 2.13 14.56 -4.50
CA THR A 321 2.53 13.46 -5.39
C THR A 321 1.32 12.66 -5.89
N ALA A 322 0.33 12.41 -5.03
CA ALA A 322 -0.90 11.70 -5.41
C ALA A 322 -1.67 12.48 -6.49
N LEU A 323 -1.82 13.80 -6.35
CA LEU A 323 -2.49 14.62 -7.34
C LEU A 323 -1.70 14.68 -8.67
N ILE A 324 -0.38 14.91 -8.61
CA ILE A 324 0.50 14.95 -9.79
C ILE A 324 0.44 13.62 -10.56
N ALA A 325 0.52 12.49 -9.85
CA ALA A 325 0.39 11.17 -10.46
C ALA A 325 -1.00 10.97 -11.09
N GLY A 326 -2.07 11.41 -10.42
CA GLY A 326 -3.42 11.40 -10.96
C GLY A 326 -3.53 12.18 -12.28
N LEU A 327 -3.04 13.42 -12.30
CA LEU A 327 -3.03 14.27 -13.50
C LEU A 327 -2.23 13.62 -14.64
N ALA A 328 -1.07 13.04 -14.34
CA ALA A 328 -0.25 12.31 -15.29
C ALA A 328 -0.98 11.09 -15.90
N MET A 329 -1.69 10.31 -15.08
CA MET A 329 -2.49 9.15 -15.54
C MET A 329 -3.64 9.56 -16.45
N HIS A 330 -4.19 10.76 -16.24
CA HIS A 330 -5.24 11.32 -17.09
C HIS A 330 -4.73 12.01 -18.36
N GLY A 331 -3.41 12.17 -18.52
CA GLY A 331 -2.80 12.84 -19.66
C GLY A 331 -2.77 14.37 -19.55
N TYR A 332 -3.09 14.96 -18.40
CA TYR A 332 -3.01 16.40 -18.18
C TYR A 332 -1.59 16.83 -17.83
N SER A 333 -0.66 16.65 -18.76
CA SER A 333 0.78 16.89 -18.57
C SER A 333 1.10 18.31 -18.10
N GLU A 334 0.51 19.33 -18.73
CA GLU A 334 0.73 20.74 -18.36
C GLU A 334 0.24 21.06 -16.94
N ARG A 335 -0.96 20.58 -16.57
CA ARG A 335 -1.46 20.74 -15.19
C ARG A 335 -0.55 20.02 -14.20
N SER A 336 -0.12 18.80 -14.52
CA SER A 336 0.81 18.03 -13.69
C SER A 336 2.12 18.79 -13.43
N LEU A 337 2.68 19.41 -14.47
CA LEU A 337 3.90 20.21 -14.37
C LEU A 337 3.68 21.50 -13.57
N LYS A 338 2.52 22.15 -13.71
CA LYS A 338 2.15 23.33 -12.92
C LYS A 338 2.08 23.00 -11.43
N TYR A 339 1.37 21.93 -11.03
CA TYR A 339 1.31 21.53 -9.62
C TYR A 339 2.69 21.11 -9.09
N PHE A 340 3.55 20.50 -9.91
CA PHE A 340 4.93 20.23 -9.51
C PHE A 340 5.74 21.51 -9.26
N ALA A 341 5.63 22.52 -10.13
CA ALA A 341 6.27 23.81 -9.91
C ALA A 341 5.78 24.47 -8.61
N THR A 342 4.46 24.51 -8.39
CA THR A 342 3.86 25.07 -7.16
C THR A 342 4.30 24.32 -5.90
N MET A 343 4.46 22.99 -5.98
CA MET A 343 4.99 22.19 -4.87
C MET A 343 6.42 22.60 -4.51
N VAL A 344 7.28 22.83 -5.51
CA VAL A 344 8.67 23.27 -5.31
C VAL A 344 8.71 24.71 -4.78
N GLU A 345 7.88 25.61 -5.31
CA GLU A 345 7.74 27.00 -4.83
C GLU A 345 7.27 27.07 -3.37
N ALA A 346 6.42 26.13 -2.94
CA ALA A 346 6.00 25.98 -1.54
C ALA A 346 7.10 25.46 -0.61
N GLY A 347 8.33 25.23 -1.10
CA GLY A 347 9.47 24.78 -0.32
C GLY A 347 9.45 23.30 0.03
N LEU A 348 8.56 22.50 -0.59
CA LEU A 348 8.50 21.05 -0.39
C LEU A 348 9.53 20.36 -1.28
N THR A 349 10.35 19.50 -0.69
CA THR A 349 11.32 18.70 -1.44
C THR A 349 10.61 17.54 -2.15
N PRO A 350 10.66 17.47 -3.49
CA PRO A 350 10.14 16.33 -4.24
C PRO A 350 10.88 15.03 -3.90
N ARG A 351 10.16 13.92 -3.90
CA ARG A 351 10.72 12.58 -3.71
C ARG A 351 10.87 11.85 -5.05
N ASP A 352 11.54 10.70 -5.01
CA ASP A 352 11.67 9.78 -6.14
C ASP A 352 10.33 9.43 -6.80
N ILE A 353 9.31 9.14 -5.99
CA ILE A 353 7.95 8.87 -6.51
C ILE A 353 7.34 10.09 -7.22
N THR A 354 7.66 11.31 -6.79
CA THR A 354 7.18 12.56 -7.41
C THR A 354 7.77 12.72 -8.80
N PHE A 355 9.08 12.51 -8.95
CA PHE A 355 9.73 12.58 -10.26
C PHE A 355 9.23 11.49 -11.21
N THR A 356 8.99 10.28 -10.71
CA THR A 356 8.38 9.21 -11.51
C THR A 356 7.02 9.64 -12.07
N ALA A 357 6.17 10.30 -11.26
CA ALA A 357 4.89 10.82 -11.70
C ALA A 357 5.03 11.93 -12.76
N VAL A 358 5.92 12.89 -12.55
CA VAL A 358 6.14 14.01 -13.47
C VAL A 358 6.76 13.56 -14.81
N LEU A 359 7.72 12.65 -14.77
CA LEU A 359 8.33 12.07 -15.98
C LEU A 359 7.31 11.22 -16.76
N SER A 360 6.42 10.51 -16.06
CA SER A 360 5.28 9.83 -16.69
C SER A 360 4.32 10.82 -17.37
N ALA A 361 4.08 11.98 -16.74
CA ALA A 361 3.29 13.05 -17.34
C ALA A 361 3.95 13.58 -18.63
N CYS A 362 5.27 13.77 -18.62
CA CYS A 362 6.03 14.16 -19.81
C CYS A 362 5.95 13.08 -20.90
N SER A 363 6.07 11.80 -20.54
CA SER A 363 5.92 10.67 -21.47
C SER A 363 4.53 10.65 -22.14
N HIS A 364 3.47 10.82 -21.35
CA HIS A 364 2.11 10.85 -21.86
C HIS A 364 1.79 12.08 -22.69
N GLY A 365 2.42 13.23 -22.38
CA GLY A 365 2.29 14.48 -23.13
C GLY A 365 3.27 14.63 -24.30
N GLY A 366 4.19 13.69 -24.51
CA GLY A 366 5.23 13.78 -25.55
C GLY A 366 6.26 14.92 -25.33
N LEU A 367 6.40 15.40 -24.09
CA LEU A 367 7.24 16.56 -23.75
C LEU A 367 8.71 16.15 -23.55
N VAL A 368 9.40 15.75 -24.64
CA VAL A 368 10.76 15.18 -24.57
C VAL A 368 11.75 16.13 -23.90
N GLU A 369 11.81 17.39 -24.33
CA GLU A 369 12.75 18.38 -23.80
C GLU A 369 12.51 18.66 -22.31
N ARG A 370 11.26 18.86 -21.90
CA ARG A 370 10.89 19.04 -20.49
C ARG A 370 11.22 17.80 -19.67
N GLY A 371 11.00 16.61 -20.20
CA GLY A 371 11.36 15.35 -19.54
C GLY A 371 12.85 15.27 -19.19
N PHE A 372 13.73 15.65 -20.12
CA PHE A 372 15.18 15.72 -19.85
C PHE A 372 15.54 16.80 -18.83
N GLN A 373 14.96 18.00 -18.94
CA GLN A 373 15.19 19.08 -17.97
C GLN A 373 14.85 18.65 -16.53
N ILE A 374 13.73 17.93 -16.36
CA ILE A 374 13.27 17.43 -15.07
C ILE A 374 14.12 16.26 -14.59
N PHE A 375 14.51 15.35 -15.49
CA PHE A 375 15.39 14.25 -15.15
C PHE A 375 16.76 14.73 -14.64
N GLU A 376 17.32 15.78 -15.25
CA GLU A 376 18.56 16.40 -14.82
C GLU A 376 18.42 17.21 -13.51
N SER A 377 17.28 17.90 -13.32
CA SER A 377 17.02 18.67 -12.11
C SER A 377 16.97 17.79 -10.85
N MET A 378 16.59 16.51 -10.98
CA MET A 378 16.59 15.55 -9.87
C MET A 378 17.91 15.59 -9.08
N LYS A 379 19.04 15.48 -9.78
CA LYS A 379 20.36 15.46 -9.16
C LYS A 379 20.87 16.88 -8.89
N ARG A 380 20.72 17.78 -9.86
CA ARG A 380 21.26 19.15 -9.81
C ARG A 380 20.61 20.00 -8.73
N ASP A 381 19.29 19.97 -8.67
CA ASP A 381 18.49 20.92 -7.89
C ASP A 381 17.89 20.27 -6.63
N HIS A 382 17.64 18.95 -6.65
CA HIS A 382 16.91 18.25 -5.58
C HIS A 382 17.70 17.15 -4.84
N ARG A 383 18.94 16.86 -5.26
CA ARG A 383 19.82 15.82 -4.67
C ARG A 383 19.17 14.43 -4.62
N VAL A 384 18.27 14.14 -5.56
CA VAL A 384 17.63 12.82 -5.73
C VAL A 384 18.39 12.07 -6.83
N GLU A 385 19.00 10.94 -6.47
CA GLU A 385 19.66 10.08 -7.46
C GLU A 385 18.62 9.31 -8.31
N PRO A 386 18.74 9.31 -9.65
CA PRO A 386 17.84 8.56 -10.52
C PRO A 386 17.86 7.06 -10.25
N ARG A 387 16.68 6.49 -10.08
CA ARG A 387 16.42 5.04 -9.93
C ARG A 387 15.88 4.42 -11.22
N LEU A 388 15.84 3.09 -11.29
CA LEU A 388 15.40 2.33 -12.47
C LEU A 388 14.02 2.76 -13.00
N GLU A 389 13.10 3.16 -12.12
CA GLU A 389 11.77 3.66 -12.46
C GLU A 389 11.83 4.95 -13.29
N HIS A 390 12.74 5.86 -12.96
CA HIS A 390 12.94 7.12 -13.67
C HIS A 390 13.52 6.89 -15.06
N TYR A 391 14.54 6.02 -15.16
CA TYR A 391 15.08 5.61 -16.46
C TYR A 391 14.00 4.94 -17.32
N GLY A 392 13.15 4.10 -16.71
CA GLY A 392 12.00 3.50 -17.39
C GLY A 392 11.05 4.55 -17.96
N CYS A 393 10.75 5.62 -17.23
CA CYS A 393 9.93 6.73 -17.71
C CYS A 393 10.58 7.48 -18.88
N MET A 394 11.90 7.72 -18.83
CA MET A 394 12.64 8.37 -19.92
C MET A 394 12.68 7.53 -21.20
N VAL A 395 12.80 6.21 -21.05
CA VAL A 395 12.76 5.27 -22.18
C VAL A 395 11.35 5.18 -22.77
N ASP A 396 10.30 5.18 -21.94
CA ASP A 396 8.91 5.26 -22.41
C ASP A 396 8.65 6.58 -23.16
N LEU A 397 9.18 7.70 -22.65
CA LEU A 397 9.09 9.02 -23.28
C LEU A 397 9.74 9.05 -24.67
N LEU A 398 11.01 8.62 -24.77
CA LEU A 398 11.73 8.54 -26.06
C LEU A 398 11.08 7.54 -27.01
N GLY A 399 10.67 6.39 -26.47
CA GLY A 399 10.02 5.32 -27.21
C GLY A 399 8.72 5.78 -27.85
N ARG A 400 7.86 6.50 -27.13
CA ARG A 400 6.61 7.08 -27.66
C ARG A 400 6.84 8.20 -28.66
N ALA A 401 7.93 8.95 -28.51
CA ALA A 401 8.33 9.98 -29.47
C ALA A 401 8.92 9.39 -30.77
N GLY A 402 9.02 8.06 -30.89
CA GLY A 402 9.60 7.39 -32.06
C GLY A 402 11.13 7.42 -32.12
N LYS A 403 11.80 7.93 -31.08
CA LYS A 403 13.26 8.08 -31.02
C LYS A 403 13.94 6.80 -30.51
N LEU A 404 13.75 5.69 -31.22
CA LEU A 404 14.14 4.36 -30.73
C LEU A 404 15.66 4.19 -30.58
N GLU A 405 16.45 4.72 -31.50
CA GLU A 405 17.92 4.65 -31.45
C GLU A 405 18.48 5.52 -30.32
N GLU A 406 17.86 6.67 -30.03
CA GLU A 406 18.18 7.46 -28.84
C GLU A 406 17.81 6.71 -27.56
N ALA A 407 16.65 6.05 -27.52
CA ALA A 407 16.20 5.25 -26.38
C ALA A 407 17.13 4.06 -26.10
N GLU A 408 17.55 3.32 -27.13
CA GLU A 408 18.51 2.20 -26.99
C GLU A 408 19.86 2.72 -26.46
N ARG A 409 20.40 3.81 -27.04
CA ARG A 409 21.63 4.44 -26.55
C ARG A 409 21.51 4.94 -25.11
N PHE A 410 20.37 5.48 -24.73
CA PHE A 410 20.12 5.95 -23.37
C PHE A 410 20.15 4.79 -22.38
N VAL A 411 19.51 3.65 -22.70
CA VAL A 411 19.56 2.44 -21.86
C VAL A 411 20.98 1.91 -21.71
N LEU A 412 21.76 1.87 -22.79
CA LEU A 412 23.14 1.38 -22.76
C LEU A 412 24.10 2.28 -21.95
N LYS A 413 23.78 3.57 -21.79
CA LYS A 413 24.56 4.55 -21.01
C LYS A 413 24.16 4.62 -19.53
N MET A 414 23.16 3.84 -19.09
CA MET A 414 22.72 3.86 -17.70
C MET A 414 23.86 3.46 -16.75
N PRO A 415 24.04 4.17 -15.62
CA PRO A 415 25.06 3.80 -14.62
C PRO A 415 24.70 2.54 -13.84
N VAL A 416 23.47 2.04 -13.99
CA VAL A 416 22.92 0.86 -13.34
C VAL A 416 22.46 -0.15 -14.39
N LYS A 417 22.62 -1.44 -14.11
CA LYS A 417 22.20 -2.52 -15.01
C LYS A 417 20.68 -2.41 -15.29
N PRO A 418 20.25 -2.28 -16.55
CA PRO A 418 18.83 -2.14 -16.85
C PRO A 418 18.03 -3.39 -16.50
N ASN A 419 16.81 -3.19 -15.97
CA ASN A 419 15.90 -4.27 -15.59
C ASN A 419 14.84 -4.54 -16.67
N ALA A 420 14.01 -5.56 -16.45
CA ALA A 420 13.01 -5.98 -17.43
C ALA A 420 11.93 -4.91 -17.74
N PRO A 421 11.44 -4.09 -16.79
CA PRO A 421 10.58 -2.95 -17.10
C PRO A 421 11.17 -1.94 -18.10
N VAL A 422 12.45 -1.57 -17.96
CA VAL A 422 13.12 -0.60 -18.86
C VAL A 422 13.20 -1.16 -20.28
N TRP A 423 13.72 -2.38 -20.43
CA TRP A 423 13.76 -3.05 -21.74
C TRP A 423 12.36 -3.31 -22.30
N GLY A 424 11.40 -3.63 -21.44
CA GLY A 424 10.01 -3.85 -21.82
C GLY A 424 9.34 -2.60 -22.40
N ALA A 425 9.66 -1.42 -21.86
CA ALA A 425 9.20 -0.14 -22.41
C ALA A 425 9.74 0.07 -23.83
N LEU A 426 11.04 -0.16 -24.04
CA LEU A 426 11.67 -0.06 -25.37
C LEU A 426 11.11 -1.08 -26.37
N LEU A 427 10.93 -2.34 -25.96
CA LEU A 427 10.32 -3.37 -26.82
C LEU A 427 8.87 -3.01 -27.18
N GLY A 428 8.13 -2.44 -26.23
CA GLY A 428 6.78 -1.93 -26.45
C GLY A 428 6.74 -0.80 -27.48
N ALA A 429 7.72 0.11 -27.44
CA ALA A 429 7.87 1.18 -28.41
C ALA A 429 8.26 0.65 -29.80
N CYS A 430 9.17 -0.33 -29.88
CA CYS A 430 9.53 -1.00 -31.14
C CYS A 430 8.33 -1.61 -31.85
N ARG A 431 7.39 -2.22 -31.09
CA ARG A 431 6.12 -2.70 -31.64
C ARG A 431 5.28 -1.57 -32.24
N ILE A 432 5.16 -0.44 -31.53
CA ILE A 432 4.34 0.70 -31.96
C ILE A 432 4.89 1.32 -33.25
N HIS A 433 6.21 1.50 -33.32
CA HIS A 433 6.91 2.11 -34.45
C HIS A 433 7.38 1.09 -35.51
N LYS A 434 6.96 -0.17 -35.40
CA LYS A 434 7.27 -1.27 -36.34
C LYS A 434 8.77 -1.47 -36.61
N ASN A 435 9.64 -1.23 -35.63
CA ASN A 435 11.09 -1.43 -35.76
C ASN A 435 11.45 -2.86 -35.30
N ALA A 436 11.63 -3.77 -36.28
CA ALA A 436 11.94 -5.17 -36.02
C ALA A 436 13.38 -5.38 -35.53
N GLU A 437 14.33 -4.56 -35.98
CA GLU A 437 15.75 -4.73 -35.72
C GLU A 437 16.10 -4.51 -34.24
N ILE A 438 15.70 -3.36 -33.68
CA ILE A 438 15.86 -3.06 -32.25
C ILE A 438 14.97 -4.00 -31.43
N GLY A 439 13.76 -4.29 -31.92
CA GLY A 439 12.81 -5.20 -31.29
C GLY A 439 13.38 -6.60 -31.06
N GLU A 440 14.09 -7.16 -32.04
CA GLU A 440 14.75 -8.47 -31.93
C GLU A 440 15.86 -8.47 -30.87
N ARG A 441 16.76 -7.48 -30.89
CA ARG A 441 17.84 -7.37 -29.90
C ARG A 441 17.28 -7.29 -28.49
N VAL A 442 16.35 -6.36 -28.25
CA VAL A 442 15.75 -6.13 -26.93
C VAL A 442 14.91 -7.34 -26.48
N GLY A 443 14.16 -7.95 -27.40
CA GLY A 443 13.34 -9.13 -27.12
C GLY A 443 14.18 -10.32 -26.64
N LYS A 444 15.32 -10.59 -27.29
CA LYS A 444 16.26 -11.64 -26.87
C LYS A 444 16.83 -11.36 -25.47
N ILE A 445 17.22 -10.12 -25.18
CA ILE A 445 17.71 -9.71 -23.85
C ILE A 445 16.63 -9.98 -22.77
N LEU A 446 15.39 -9.60 -23.02
CA LEU A 446 14.28 -9.80 -22.07
C LEU A 446 13.98 -11.28 -21.80
N ILE A 447 14.02 -12.11 -22.84
CA ILE A 447 13.81 -13.56 -22.73
C ILE A 447 14.94 -14.21 -21.91
N GLN A 448 16.18 -13.74 -22.04
CA GLN A 448 17.29 -14.19 -21.21
C GLN A 448 17.15 -13.72 -19.75
N LEU A 449 16.70 -12.48 -19.52
CA LEU A 449 16.51 -11.93 -18.17
C LEU A 449 15.36 -12.58 -17.41
N LEU A 450 14.21 -12.78 -18.07
CA LEU A 450 13.02 -13.37 -17.47
C LEU A 450 12.44 -14.48 -18.36
N PRO A 451 13.05 -15.68 -18.37
CA PRO A 451 12.66 -16.78 -19.25
C PRO A 451 11.24 -17.32 -19.03
N GLN A 452 10.66 -17.03 -17.86
CA GLN A 452 9.31 -17.48 -17.49
C GLN A 452 8.22 -16.45 -17.82
N HIS A 453 8.59 -15.26 -18.30
CA HIS A 453 7.62 -14.19 -18.56
C HIS A 453 7.04 -14.31 -19.98
N SER A 454 5.88 -14.97 -20.09
CA SER A 454 5.20 -15.24 -21.37
C SER A 454 4.89 -13.99 -22.21
N GLY A 455 4.72 -12.83 -21.57
CA GLY A 455 4.40 -11.58 -22.27
C GLY A 455 5.50 -11.09 -23.23
N TYR A 456 6.78 -11.37 -22.96
CA TYR A 456 7.88 -10.92 -23.82
C TYR A 456 7.99 -11.75 -25.10
N TYR A 457 7.77 -13.05 -25.00
CA TYR A 457 7.66 -13.95 -26.15
C TYR A 457 6.51 -13.54 -27.08
N VAL A 458 5.34 -13.24 -26.51
CA VAL A 458 4.19 -12.77 -27.28
C VAL A 458 4.48 -11.43 -27.96
N LEU A 459 5.10 -10.49 -27.24
CA LEU A 459 5.41 -9.17 -27.78
C LEU A 459 6.42 -9.26 -28.93
N LEU A 460 7.48 -10.06 -28.78
CA LEU A 460 8.46 -10.29 -29.83
C LEU A 460 7.87 -11.06 -31.03
N SER A 461 7.05 -12.08 -30.77
CA SER A 461 6.32 -12.79 -31.82
C SER A 461 5.42 -11.86 -32.65
N ASN A 462 4.75 -10.90 -32.02
CA ASN A 462 3.97 -9.89 -32.73
C ASN A 462 4.84 -8.95 -33.57
N ILE A 463 6.04 -8.60 -33.11
CA ILE A 463 6.99 -7.80 -33.89
C ILE A 463 7.44 -8.55 -35.15
N TYR A 464 7.78 -9.84 -35.03
CA TYR A 464 8.12 -10.69 -36.19
C TYR A 464 6.95 -10.86 -37.16
N ALA A 465 5.73 -11.05 -36.65
CA ALA A 465 4.53 -11.14 -37.48
C ALA A 465 4.31 -9.86 -38.30
N ASN A 466 4.50 -8.68 -37.69
CA ASN A 466 4.43 -7.39 -38.38
C ASN A 466 5.55 -7.23 -39.44
N ALA A 467 6.71 -7.83 -39.22
CA ALA A 467 7.82 -7.88 -40.17
C ALA A 467 7.67 -8.98 -41.23
N LYS A 468 6.57 -9.76 -41.21
CA LYS A 468 6.31 -10.92 -42.08
C LYS A 468 7.33 -12.07 -41.95
N GLU A 469 8.01 -12.16 -40.82
CA GLU A 469 8.99 -13.21 -40.52
C GLU A 469 8.34 -14.42 -39.82
N TRP A 470 7.54 -15.19 -40.55
CA TRP A 470 6.72 -16.29 -40.00
C TRP A 470 7.51 -17.45 -39.39
N GLU A 471 8.74 -17.70 -39.87
CA GLU A 471 9.63 -18.72 -39.29
C GLU A 471 9.96 -18.40 -37.83
N LYS A 472 10.39 -17.16 -37.55
CA LYS A 472 10.68 -16.71 -36.19
C LYS A 472 9.44 -16.68 -35.30
N VAL A 473 8.26 -16.38 -35.85
CA VAL A 473 6.98 -16.50 -35.12
C VAL A 473 6.76 -17.93 -34.64
N THR A 474 7.01 -18.91 -35.51
CA THR A 474 6.85 -20.33 -35.20
C THR A 474 7.85 -20.78 -34.14
N GLU A 475 9.11 -20.35 -34.25
CA GLU A 475 10.15 -20.59 -33.25
C GLU A 475 9.75 -20.06 -31.86
N MET A 476 9.22 -18.83 -31.78
CA MET A 476 8.75 -18.25 -30.51
C MET A 476 7.63 -19.09 -29.88
N ARG A 477 6.67 -19.57 -30.68
CA ARG A 477 5.56 -20.40 -30.20
C ARG A 477 6.05 -21.75 -29.68
N GLN A 478 6.99 -22.38 -30.38
CA GLN A 478 7.60 -23.64 -29.95
C GLN A 478 8.36 -23.46 -28.62
N MET A 479 9.13 -22.39 -28.47
CA MET A 479 9.82 -22.07 -27.20
C MET A 479 8.84 -21.85 -26.05
N MET A 480 7.72 -21.16 -26.28
CA MET A 480 6.68 -21.01 -25.26
C MET A 480 6.07 -22.34 -24.84
N LYS A 481 5.79 -23.24 -25.82
CA LYS A 481 5.24 -24.58 -25.56
C LYS A 481 6.23 -25.46 -24.79
N ALA A 482 7.49 -25.49 -25.21
CA ALA A 482 8.55 -26.27 -24.56
C ALA A 482 8.77 -25.87 -23.10
N LYS A 483 8.57 -24.59 -22.77
CA LYS A 483 8.69 -24.05 -21.40
C LYS A 483 7.39 -24.08 -20.60
N GLY A 484 6.28 -24.60 -21.17
CA GLY A 484 4.99 -24.65 -20.49
C GLY A 484 4.38 -23.27 -20.19
N LEU A 485 4.80 -22.23 -20.89
CA LEU A 485 4.42 -20.85 -20.58
C LEU A 485 2.96 -20.57 -20.95
N LYS A 486 2.18 -20.11 -19.96
CA LYS A 486 0.79 -19.69 -20.18
C LYS A 486 0.67 -18.17 -20.09
N LYS A 487 -0.09 -17.57 -21.01
CA LYS A 487 -0.46 -16.16 -20.94
C LYS A 487 -1.37 -15.93 -19.72
N PRO A 488 -1.11 -14.92 -18.86
CA PRO A 488 -2.01 -14.56 -17.78
C PRO A 488 -3.34 -14.03 -18.35
N PRO A 489 -4.49 -14.40 -17.77
CA PRO A 489 -5.79 -13.94 -18.25
C PRO A 489 -5.96 -12.45 -17.97
N GLY A 490 -6.32 -11.69 -19.02
CA GLY A 490 -6.80 -10.32 -18.86
C GLY A 490 -8.24 -10.33 -18.36
N HIS A 491 -8.55 -9.46 -17.40
CA HIS A 491 -9.91 -9.25 -16.93
C HIS A 491 -10.20 -7.77 -16.78
N SER A 492 -11.48 -7.43 -16.97
CA SER A 492 -11.97 -6.07 -16.84
C SER A 492 -12.93 -6.00 -15.67
N LEU A 493 -12.83 -4.93 -14.89
CA LEU A 493 -13.75 -4.62 -13.80
C LEU A 493 -14.68 -3.50 -14.28
N ILE A 494 -15.95 -3.61 -13.94
CA ILE A 494 -16.98 -2.60 -14.19
C ILE A 494 -17.82 -2.42 -12.92
N GLU A 495 -18.07 -1.19 -12.52
CA GLU A 495 -18.99 -0.86 -11.43
C GLU A 495 -20.37 -0.54 -12.00
N LEU A 496 -21.41 -1.22 -11.52
CA LEU A 496 -22.83 -0.96 -11.82
C LEU A 496 -23.65 -1.15 -10.55
N ASP A 497 -24.59 -0.22 -10.28
CA ASP A 497 -25.51 -0.25 -9.14
C ASP A 497 -24.81 -0.50 -7.78
N GLY A 498 -23.68 0.19 -7.53
CA GLY A 498 -22.89 0.03 -6.30
C GLY A 498 -22.28 -1.37 -6.11
N ARG A 499 -22.09 -2.13 -7.18
CA ARG A 499 -21.43 -3.44 -7.21
C ARG A 499 -20.35 -3.51 -8.28
N VAL A 500 -19.22 -4.12 -7.95
CA VAL A 500 -18.12 -4.33 -8.89
C VAL A 500 -18.25 -5.71 -9.51
N HIS A 501 -18.38 -5.76 -10.84
CA HIS A 501 -18.46 -6.97 -11.64
C HIS A 501 -17.13 -7.22 -12.34
N LYS A 502 -16.67 -8.48 -12.31
CA LYS A 502 -15.46 -8.92 -12.99
C LYS A 502 -15.82 -9.69 -14.26
N ALA A 503 -15.54 -9.09 -15.42
CA ALA A 503 -15.62 -9.78 -16.70
C ALA A 503 -14.34 -10.61 -16.90
N ALA A 504 -14.47 -11.93 -16.86
CA ALA A 504 -13.40 -12.83 -17.26
C ALA A 504 -13.27 -12.83 -18.78
N GLY A 505 -12.06 -12.61 -19.31
CA GLY A 505 -11.80 -12.85 -20.73
C GLY A 505 -11.91 -14.34 -21.03
N TYR A 506 -12.63 -14.71 -22.08
CA TYR A 506 -12.67 -16.10 -22.54
C TYR A 506 -11.36 -16.43 -23.25
N ARG A 507 -10.78 -17.59 -22.96
CA ARG A 507 -9.63 -18.14 -23.67
C ARG A 507 -10.08 -19.40 -24.38
N GLY A 508 -10.08 -19.38 -25.72
CA GLY A 508 -10.36 -20.57 -26.52
C GLY A 508 -9.38 -21.70 -26.17
N ASN A 509 -9.85 -22.94 -26.16
CA ASN A 509 -9.00 -24.10 -25.99
C ASN A 509 -8.19 -24.30 -27.28
N THR A 510 -6.92 -23.88 -27.27
CA THR A 510 -6.03 -24.07 -28.43
C THR A 510 -5.47 -25.50 -28.52
N ALA A 511 -5.84 -26.40 -27.61
CA ALA A 511 -5.40 -27.79 -27.64
C ALA A 511 -6.05 -28.59 -28.79
N ASP A 512 -7.20 -28.12 -29.29
CA ASP A 512 -7.97 -28.76 -30.37
C ASP A 512 -7.78 -28.05 -31.72
N ALA A 513 -7.03 -26.93 -31.75
CA ALA A 513 -6.72 -26.20 -32.99
C ALA A 513 -5.55 -26.90 -33.70
N LEU A 514 -5.88 -27.66 -34.75
CA LEU A 514 -4.91 -28.23 -35.69
C LEU A 514 -4.19 -27.09 -36.44
N PHE A 515 -3.00 -27.39 -36.94
CA PHE A 515 -2.12 -26.45 -37.65
C PHE A 515 -2.88 -25.67 -38.74
N ASP A 516 -2.53 -24.39 -38.88
CA ASP A 516 -3.19 -23.30 -39.63
C ASP A 516 -4.34 -22.60 -38.91
N ILE A 517 -3.99 -21.55 -38.14
CA ILE A 517 -4.98 -20.64 -37.56
C ILE A 517 -5.42 -19.68 -38.67
N ASP A 518 -6.56 -19.97 -39.30
CA ASP A 518 -7.28 -19.07 -40.21
C ASP A 518 -7.54 -17.71 -39.55
N GLU A 519 -7.58 -16.63 -40.35
CA GLU A 519 -7.92 -15.27 -39.90
C GLU A 519 -9.21 -15.23 -39.05
N GLU A 520 -10.15 -16.11 -39.36
CA GLU A 520 -11.46 -16.24 -38.69
C GLU A 520 -11.34 -16.67 -37.20
N GLU A 521 -10.38 -17.54 -36.85
CA GLU A 521 -10.14 -17.92 -35.44
C GLU A 521 -9.47 -16.79 -34.65
N LYS A 522 -8.58 -16.00 -35.29
CA LYS A 522 -7.98 -14.81 -34.66
C LYS A 522 -9.04 -13.75 -34.38
N GLU A 523 -9.94 -13.51 -35.34
CA GLU A 523 -11.08 -12.62 -35.17
C GLU A 523 -11.99 -13.12 -34.04
N SER A 524 -12.32 -14.42 -33.99
CA SER A 524 -13.17 -15.00 -32.93
C SER A 524 -12.58 -14.80 -31.51
N ALA A 525 -11.26 -14.82 -31.37
CA ALA A 525 -10.56 -14.56 -30.11
C ALA A 525 -10.60 -13.07 -29.72
N LEU A 526 -10.54 -12.15 -30.69
CA LEU A 526 -10.64 -10.70 -30.48
C LEU A 526 -12.05 -10.26 -30.05
N HIS A 527 -13.11 -10.95 -30.48
CA HIS A 527 -14.48 -10.67 -30.07
C HIS A 527 -14.72 -10.85 -28.56
N ARG A 528 -13.93 -11.71 -27.90
CA ARG A 528 -14.17 -12.15 -26.53
C ARG A 528 -13.22 -11.51 -25.49
N HIS A 529 -12.57 -10.42 -25.87
CA HIS A 529 -11.79 -9.62 -24.93
C HIS A 529 -12.68 -9.06 -23.80
N SER A 530 -12.18 -9.11 -22.56
CA SER A 530 -12.97 -8.74 -21.38
C SER A 530 -13.42 -7.28 -21.40
N GLU A 531 -12.71 -6.40 -22.12
CA GLU A 531 -13.10 -5.01 -22.38
C GLU A 531 -14.41 -4.94 -23.16
N LYS A 532 -14.53 -5.64 -24.30
CA LYS A 532 -15.74 -5.64 -25.13
C LYS A 532 -16.93 -6.23 -24.36
N LEU A 533 -16.71 -7.31 -23.62
CA LEU A 533 -17.72 -7.92 -22.75
C LEU A 533 -18.16 -6.98 -21.63
N ALA A 534 -17.23 -6.27 -20.99
CA ALA A 534 -17.55 -5.29 -19.95
C ALA A 534 -18.33 -4.10 -20.52
N ILE A 535 -17.97 -3.60 -21.70
CA ILE A 535 -18.74 -2.55 -22.40
C ILE A 535 -20.15 -3.03 -22.69
N ALA A 536 -20.32 -4.21 -23.32
CA ALA A 536 -21.63 -4.77 -23.63
C ALA A 536 -22.49 -4.96 -22.37
N PHE A 537 -21.91 -5.52 -21.30
CA PHE A 537 -22.58 -5.68 -20.01
C PHE A 537 -23.01 -4.34 -19.42
N GLY A 538 -22.12 -3.34 -19.44
CA GLY A 538 -22.43 -1.98 -19.02
C GLY A 538 -23.57 -1.35 -19.82
N MET A 539 -23.55 -1.50 -21.14
CA MET A 539 -24.59 -0.96 -22.02
C MET A 539 -25.96 -1.61 -21.80
N MET A 540 -26.00 -2.92 -21.52
CA MET A 540 -27.27 -3.63 -21.27
C MET A 540 -27.90 -3.30 -19.92
N ARG A 541 -27.09 -2.90 -18.92
CA ARG A 541 -27.56 -2.76 -17.53
C ARG A 541 -27.55 -1.32 -17.00
N SER A 542 -27.02 -0.36 -17.76
CA SER A 542 -27.05 1.05 -17.36
C SER A 542 -28.04 1.85 -18.19
N GLU A 543 -28.62 2.88 -17.58
CA GLU A 543 -29.55 3.81 -18.23
C GLU A 543 -28.89 4.54 -19.41
N ALA A 544 -29.67 5.05 -20.37
CA ALA A 544 -29.12 5.89 -21.45
C ALA A 544 -28.41 7.15 -20.89
N GLY A 545 -27.30 7.57 -21.49
CA GLY A 545 -26.42 8.66 -21.00
C GLY A 545 -25.34 8.31 -19.95
N THR A 546 -25.55 7.39 -18.99
CA THR A 546 -24.65 7.15 -17.84
C THR A 546 -23.19 6.71 -18.18
N PRO A 547 -22.14 7.49 -17.92
CA PRO A 547 -20.77 7.12 -18.30
C PRO A 547 -20.34 5.72 -17.82
N ILE A 548 -19.82 4.87 -18.72
CA ILE A 548 -19.38 3.51 -18.38
C ILE A 548 -17.88 3.53 -18.06
N ARG A 549 -17.52 3.04 -16.86
CA ARG A 549 -16.14 3.00 -16.37
C ARG A 549 -15.62 1.57 -16.34
N ILE A 550 -14.46 1.35 -16.95
CA ILE A 550 -13.84 0.03 -17.03
C ILE A 550 -12.40 0.11 -16.55
N VAL A 551 -12.02 -0.77 -15.62
CA VAL A 551 -10.61 -0.93 -15.21
C VAL A 551 -10.06 -2.24 -15.76
N LYS A 552 -8.97 -2.15 -16.50
CA LYS A 552 -8.24 -3.31 -17.05
C LYS A 552 -6.97 -3.55 -16.25
N ASN A 553 -6.75 -4.81 -15.88
CA ASN A 553 -5.53 -5.23 -15.16
C ASN A 553 -4.27 -5.31 -16.03
N LEU A 554 -4.39 -5.09 -17.35
CA LEU A 554 -3.34 -5.12 -18.37
C LEU A 554 -3.49 -3.89 -19.27
N ARG A 555 -2.50 -3.62 -20.13
CA ARG A 555 -2.62 -2.58 -21.16
C ARG A 555 -3.73 -2.93 -22.15
N VAL A 556 -4.57 -1.96 -22.50
CA VAL A 556 -5.64 -2.15 -23.49
C VAL A 556 -4.99 -2.33 -24.87
N CYS A 557 -5.41 -3.35 -25.63
CA CYS A 557 -4.89 -3.58 -26.98
C CYS A 557 -5.50 -2.60 -28.00
N GLU A 558 -4.85 -2.45 -29.15
CA GLU A 558 -5.24 -1.53 -30.21
C GLU A 558 -6.66 -1.82 -30.75
N ASP A 559 -6.98 -3.09 -30.99
CA ASP A 559 -8.32 -3.51 -31.39
C ASP A 559 -9.40 -3.13 -30.35
N CYS A 560 -9.19 -3.43 -29.07
CA CYS A 560 -10.13 -3.01 -28.01
C CYS A 560 -10.25 -1.50 -27.92
N HIS A 561 -9.16 -0.76 -28.09
CA HIS A 561 -9.16 0.70 -28.09
C HIS A 561 -10.01 1.26 -29.23
N THR A 562 -9.81 0.76 -30.45
CA THR A 562 -10.58 1.14 -31.65
C THR A 562 -12.05 0.76 -31.51
N ALA A 563 -12.34 -0.45 -31.05
CA ALA A 563 -13.71 -0.90 -30.78
C ALA A 563 -14.41 0.00 -29.74
N THR A 564 -13.73 0.36 -28.66
CA THR A 564 -14.27 1.27 -27.63
C THR A 564 -14.57 2.65 -28.22
N LYS A 565 -13.65 3.21 -29.04
CA LYS A 565 -13.85 4.48 -29.74
C LYS A 565 -15.08 4.44 -30.66
N LEU A 566 -15.24 3.36 -31.43
CA LEU A 566 -16.39 3.18 -32.33
C LEU A 566 -17.70 3.03 -31.55
N ILE A 567 -17.73 2.20 -30.50
CA ILE A 567 -18.92 2.00 -29.66
C ILE A 567 -19.34 3.32 -29.00
N SER A 568 -18.39 4.07 -28.42
CA SER A 568 -18.67 5.38 -27.84
C SER A 568 -19.30 6.34 -28.86
N LYS A 569 -18.76 6.38 -30.08
CA LYS A 569 -19.26 7.23 -31.17
C LYS A 569 -20.65 6.80 -31.67
N VAL A 570 -20.89 5.50 -31.85
CA VAL A 570 -22.15 4.97 -32.40
C VAL A 570 -23.30 5.17 -31.43
N PHE A 571 -23.08 4.93 -30.14
CA PHE A 571 -24.11 4.99 -29.12
C PHE A 571 -24.17 6.34 -28.38
N GLY A 572 -23.36 7.32 -28.79
CA GLY A 572 -23.28 8.63 -28.16
C GLY A 572 -22.98 8.56 -26.65
N ARG A 573 -22.14 7.59 -26.26
CA ARG A 573 -21.95 7.21 -24.86
C ARG A 573 -20.53 7.48 -24.41
N GLU A 574 -20.36 8.14 -23.28
CA GLU A 574 -19.05 8.30 -22.65
C GLU A 574 -18.54 6.94 -22.13
N LEU A 575 -17.36 6.53 -22.59
CA LEU A 575 -16.65 5.36 -22.11
C LEU A 575 -15.31 5.82 -21.52
N ILE A 576 -15.04 5.43 -20.27
CA ILE A 576 -13.79 5.75 -19.57
C ILE A 576 -13.10 4.41 -19.27
N VAL A 577 -11.98 4.14 -19.92
CA VAL A 577 -11.21 2.92 -19.73
C VAL A 577 -9.87 3.23 -19.08
N ARG A 578 -9.65 2.74 -17.86
CA ARG A 578 -8.35 2.79 -17.18
C ARG A 578 -7.60 1.51 -17.43
N ASP A 579 -6.40 1.60 -17.97
CA ASP A 579 -5.48 0.47 -18.04
C ASP A 579 -4.42 0.57 -16.92
N ARG A 580 -3.35 -0.25 -16.98
CA ARG A 580 -2.26 -0.19 -15.99
C ARG A 580 -1.50 1.15 -15.96
N ASN A 581 -1.55 1.93 -17.03
CA ASN A 581 -0.69 3.08 -17.25
C ASN A 581 -1.47 4.41 -17.24
N ARG A 582 -2.66 4.45 -17.85
CA ARG A 582 -3.41 5.69 -18.06
C ARG A 582 -4.91 5.47 -18.22
N PHE A 583 -5.62 6.58 -18.26
CA PHE A 583 -6.99 6.63 -18.75
C PHE A 583 -7.03 6.82 -20.27
N HIS A 584 -8.09 6.23 -20.84
CA HIS A 584 -8.56 6.43 -22.20
C HIS A 584 -10.00 6.95 -22.09
N HIS A 585 -10.20 8.21 -22.44
CA HIS A 585 -11.50 8.87 -22.40
C HIS A 585 -12.06 8.91 -23.82
N PHE A 586 -13.23 8.30 -24.02
CA PHE A 586 -13.94 8.29 -25.29
C PHE A 586 -15.24 9.07 -25.08
N ARG A 587 -15.30 10.27 -25.69
CA ARG A 587 -16.45 11.17 -25.66
C ARG A 587 -16.76 11.64 -27.07
N GLN A 588 -18.04 11.86 -27.35
CA GLN A 588 -18.46 12.59 -28.54
C GLN A 588 -18.46 14.09 -28.21
N VAL A 589 -17.73 14.90 -28.98
CA VAL A 589 -17.92 16.36 -28.95
C VAL A 589 -19.14 16.64 -29.82
N SER A 590 -20.27 16.99 -29.22
CA SER A 590 -21.41 17.52 -29.96
C SER A 590 -21.03 18.89 -30.52
N LEU A 591 -20.87 18.98 -31.84
CA LEU A 591 -20.99 20.25 -32.55
C LEU A 591 -22.47 20.68 -32.51
N SER A 592 -22.93 21.26 -31.41
CA SER A 592 -24.17 22.05 -31.38
C SER A 592 -24.30 22.89 -30.11
N GLN A 593 -24.33 24.21 -30.35
CA GLN A 593 -24.68 25.35 -29.49
C GLN A 593 -23.60 25.94 -28.56
N PRO A 594 -23.34 27.26 -28.64
CA PRO A 594 -22.42 27.96 -27.76
C PRO A 594 -23.02 28.10 -26.35
N PRO A 595 -22.21 28.02 -25.28
CA PRO A 595 -22.70 28.26 -23.93
C PRO A 595 -23.15 29.72 -23.76
N ALA A 596 -24.36 29.90 -23.26
CA ALA A 596 -24.88 31.20 -22.85
C ALA A 596 -24.03 31.78 -21.69
N HIS A 597 -23.81 33.09 -21.76
CA HIS A 597 -22.96 33.88 -20.89
C HIS A 597 -23.29 33.82 -19.39
N SER A 598 -22.24 33.64 -18.57
CA SER A 598 -21.99 34.46 -17.36
C SER A 598 -20.51 34.41 -16.96
N SER A 599 -19.74 35.33 -17.57
CA SER A 599 -18.48 36.07 -17.24
C SER A 599 -17.48 35.61 -16.14
N PRO A 600 -16.22 36.13 -16.14
CA PRO A 600 -15.13 35.86 -17.08
C PRO A 600 -13.81 35.46 -16.36
N MET A 601 -12.87 34.75 -17.01
CA MET A 601 -11.38 34.82 -16.83
C MET A 601 -10.72 33.65 -17.60
N PRO A 602 -9.46 33.78 -18.05
CA PRO A 602 -9.11 33.59 -19.46
C PRO A 602 -8.86 32.13 -19.83
N TYR A 603 -9.71 31.63 -20.73
CA TYR A 603 -9.46 30.43 -21.52
C TYR A 603 -8.40 30.73 -22.58
N ASN A 604 -7.24 30.09 -22.47
CA ASN A 604 -6.36 29.85 -23.62
C ASN A 604 -6.49 28.35 -23.96
N GLU A 605 -7.38 28.05 -24.92
CA GLU A 605 -7.57 26.71 -25.45
C GLU A 605 -6.38 26.31 -26.34
N GLY A 606 -5.47 25.53 -25.76
CA GLY A 606 -4.51 24.74 -26.52
C GLY A 606 -5.17 23.45 -26.98
N LYS A 607 -5.43 23.33 -28.28
CA LYS A 607 -5.79 22.08 -28.98
C LYS A 607 -4.91 20.92 -28.51
N GLN A 608 -5.46 19.99 -27.73
CA GLN A 608 -4.85 18.68 -27.48
C GLN A 608 -5.88 17.57 -27.72
N ALA A 609 -5.98 17.17 -28.99
CA ALA A 609 -6.32 15.83 -29.47
C ALA A 609 -6.53 15.92 -30.99
N ILE A 610 -5.44 15.83 -31.76
CA ILE A 610 -5.53 15.42 -33.16
C ILE A 610 -4.55 14.27 -33.31
N ASP A 611 -5.12 13.07 -33.45
CA ASP A 611 -4.47 11.91 -34.06
C ASP A 611 -3.84 12.37 -35.39
N GLN A 612 -2.51 12.50 -35.44
CA GLN A 612 -1.78 12.50 -36.71
C GLN A 612 -1.35 11.06 -37.00
N GLN A 613 -2.24 10.30 -37.63
CA GLN A 613 -1.84 9.27 -38.58
C GLN A 613 -2.23 9.78 -39.97
N HIS A 614 -1.23 10.14 -40.77
CA HIS A 614 -1.38 10.36 -42.19
C HIS A 614 -1.90 9.07 -42.83
N ILE A 615 -3.15 9.11 -43.28
CA ILE A 615 -3.66 8.24 -44.34
C ILE A 615 -3.08 8.83 -45.63
N VAL A 616 -2.12 8.15 -46.25
CA VAL A 616 -1.80 8.39 -47.66
C VAL A 616 -2.80 7.55 -48.45
N GLU A 617 -3.74 8.24 -49.10
CA GLU A 617 -4.57 7.69 -50.16
C GLU A 617 -3.65 7.36 -51.36
N THR A 618 -3.50 6.07 -51.66
CA THR A 618 -3.74 5.39 -52.96
C THR A 618 -3.30 3.94 -52.85
#